data_AF-A0A852YUB6-F1
#
_entry.id   AF-A0A852YUB6-F1
#
_cell.length_a   1.000
_cell.length_b   1.000
_cell.length_c   1.000
_cell.angle_alpha   90.00
_cell.angle_beta   90.00
_cell.angle_gamma   90.00
#
_symmetry.space_group_name_H-M   'P 1'
#
loop_
_entity.id
_entity.type
_entity.pdbx_description
1 polymer ?
#
loop_
_entity_poly.entity_id
_entity_poly.type
_entity_poly.pdbx_seq_one_letter_code
_entity_poly.pdbx_strand_id
1 'polypeptide(L)'
;MDGSLDVRKFLALQDRSHPRSSTSVPAQRSSDSARFSPEQLHRARMAVARGARDTEDCRKLLEMLGLTADEDEEGEEDPPVSS
;
A
#
# COMPACT_ATOMS: atom_id res chain seq x y z
N MET A 1 -20.79 6.03 -32.64
CA MET A 1 -19.89 4.94 -32.19
C MET A 1 -20.31 4.55 -30.79
N ASP A 2 -21.12 3.50 -30.68
CA ASP A 2 -21.85 3.08 -29.47
C ASP A 2 -21.03 2.14 -28.56
N GLY A 3 -19.70 2.15 -28.69
CA GLY A 3 -18.85 1.14 -28.04
C GLY A 3 -18.93 1.15 -26.51
N SER A 4 -19.29 2.28 -25.89
CA SER A 4 -19.42 2.38 -24.43
C SER A 4 -20.69 1.71 -23.88
N LEU A 5 -21.78 1.65 -24.65
CA LEU A 5 -23.01 0.99 -24.23
C LEU A 5 -22.92 -0.52 -24.42
N ASP A 6 -22.31 -0.96 -25.52
CA ASP A 6 -22.04 -2.38 -25.77
C ASP A 6 -21.12 -2.99 -24.70
N VAL A 7 -20.07 -2.26 -24.28
CA VAL A 7 -19.15 -2.70 -23.21
C VAL A 7 -19.87 -2.83 -21.87
N ARG A 8 -20.74 -1.87 -21.52
CA ARG A 8 -21.53 -1.93 -20.28
C ARG A 8 -22.50 -3.10 -20.25
N LYS A 9 -23.15 -3.37 -21.39
CA LYS A 9 -24.06 -4.51 -21.54
C LYS A 9 -23.30 -5.84 -21.46
N PHE A 10 -22.14 -5.93 -22.10
CA PHE A 10 -21.28 -7.11 -22.04
C PHE A 10 -20.81 -7.41 -20.60
N LEU A 11 -20.33 -6.40 -19.88
CA LEU A 11 -19.93 -6.53 -18.46
C LEU A 11 -21.11 -6.99 -17.58
N ALA A 12 -22.30 -6.41 -17.78
CA ALA A 12 -23.49 -6.78 -17.03
C ALA A 12 -23.98 -8.22 -17.31
N LEU A 13 -23.84 -8.70 -18.55
CA LEU A 13 -24.11 -10.11 -18.88
C LEU A 13 -23.06 -11.07 -18.28
N GLN A 14 -21.79 -10.64 -18.22
CA GLN A 14 -20.70 -11.43 -17.65
C GLN A 14 -20.90 -11.65 -16.15
N ASP A 15 -21.32 -10.61 -15.42
CA ASP A 15 -21.61 -10.69 -13.98
C ASP A 15 -22.77 -11.63 -13.65
N ARG A 16 -23.70 -11.81 -14.60
CA ARG A 16 -24.87 -12.67 -14.43
C ARG A 16 -24.63 -14.13 -14.81
N SER A 17 -23.67 -14.38 -15.71
CA SER A 17 -23.33 -15.72 -16.23
C SER A 17 -22.16 -16.37 -15.50
N HIS A 18 -21.32 -15.57 -14.83
CA HIS A 18 -20.43 -16.03 -13.78
C HIS A 18 -20.76 -15.18 -12.55
N PRO A 19 -21.38 -15.73 -11.48
CA PRO A 19 -21.22 -15.10 -10.18
C PRO A 19 -19.72 -15.03 -10.00
N ARG A 20 -19.16 -13.82 -10.07
CA ARG A 20 -17.74 -13.62 -9.81
C ARG A 20 -17.58 -14.04 -8.36
N SER A 21 -17.31 -15.32 -8.12
CA SER A 21 -16.66 -15.76 -6.90
C SER A 21 -15.48 -14.82 -6.78
N SER A 22 -15.55 -13.94 -5.80
CA SER A 22 -14.68 -12.82 -5.52
C SER A 22 -13.27 -13.31 -5.12
N THR A 23 -12.72 -14.24 -5.91
CA THR A 23 -11.67 -15.19 -5.54
C THR A 23 -10.52 -15.16 -6.56
N SER A 24 -10.47 -14.16 -7.46
CA SER A 24 -9.36 -13.98 -8.40
C SER A 24 -8.63 -12.64 -8.25
N VAL A 25 -9.17 -11.70 -7.49
CA VAL A 25 -8.47 -10.47 -7.13
C VAL A 25 -8.55 -10.36 -5.63
N PRO A 26 -7.41 -10.32 -4.91
CA PRO A 26 -7.41 -10.00 -3.49
C PRO A 26 -8.28 -8.77 -3.28
N ALA A 27 -9.23 -8.85 -2.36
CA ALA A 27 -10.04 -7.70 -1.97
C ALA A 27 -9.10 -6.52 -1.68
N GLN A 28 -9.53 -5.31 -2.03
CA GLN A 28 -8.83 -4.08 -1.65
C GLN A 28 -8.56 -4.18 -0.14
N ARG A 29 -7.30 -4.48 0.21
CA ARG A 29 -6.87 -4.48 1.60
C ARG A 29 -7.13 -3.04 2.02
N SER A 30 -8.11 -2.84 2.90
CA SER A 30 -8.31 -1.55 3.55
C SER A 30 -6.92 -1.01 3.89
N SER A 31 -6.73 0.29 3.67
CA SER A 31 -5.52 1.04 3.96
C SER A 31 -5.19 1.04 5.46
N ASP A 32 -5.12 -0.13 6.08
CA ASP A 32 -4.16 -0.44 7.11
C ASP A 32 -2.80 -0.28 6.43
N SER A 33 -2.35 0.96 6.33
CA SER A 33 -0.94 1.30 6.38
C SER A 33 -0.41 0.46 7.52
N ALA A 34 0.14 -0.71 7.19
CA ALA A 34 0.41 -1.75 8.16
C ALA A 34 1.31 -1.11 9.22
N ARG A 35 0.75 -0.80 10.38
CA ARG A 35 1.49 -0.19 11.47
C ARG A 35 2.39 -1.29 11.99
N PHE A 36 3.54 -1.46 11.36
CA PHE A 36 4.55 -2.40 11.78
C PHE A 36 4.89 -2.07 13.22
N SER A 37 4.90 -3.08 14.08
CA SER A 37 5.40 -2.90 15.45
C SER A 37 6.85 -2.39 15.38
N PRO A 38 7.29 -1.53 16.33
CA PRO A 38 8.69 -1.09 16.40
C PRO A 38 9.68 -2.25 16.36
N GLU A 39 9.31 -3.41 16.91
CA GLU A 39 10.15 -4.62 16.87
C GLU A 39 10.24 -5.22 15.46
N GLN A 40 9.16 -5.20 14.68
CA GLN A 40 9.16 -5.64 13.28
C GLN A 40 10.01 -4.70 12.43
N LEU A 41 9.91 -3.40 12.67
CA LEU A 41 10.67 -2.38 11.97
C LEU A 41 12.16 -2.50 12.30
N HIS A 42 12.50 -2.71 13.59
CA HIS A 42 13.87 -2.99 14.01
C HIS A 42 14.45 -4.24 13.35
N ARG A 43 13.71 -5.36 13.35
CA ARG A 43 14.13 -6.60 12.67
C ARG A 43 14.34 -6.40 11.18
N ALA A 44 13.43 -5.67 10.51
CA ALA A 44 13.55 -5.37 9.10
C ALA A 44 14.82 -4.54 8.81
N ARG A 45 15.10 -3.51 9.61
CA ARG A 45 16.35 -2.72 9.51
C ARG A 45 17.59 -3.59 9.66
N MET A 46 17.61 -4.50 10.64
CA MET A 46 18.73 -5.43 10.84
C MET A 46 18.91 -6.39 9.67
N ALA A 47 17.82 -6.89 9.09
CA ALA A 47 17.89 -7.75 7.91
C ALA A 47 18.46 -7.01 6.68
N VAL A 48 18.06 -5.75 6.46
CA VAL A 48 18.58 -4.90 5.38
C VAL A 48 20.07 -4.61 5.61
N ALA A 49 20.47 -4.22 6.81
CA ALA A 49 21.87 -3.94 7.15
C ALA A 49 22.77 -5.15 6.89
N ARG A 50 22.27 -6.37 7.13
CA ARG A 50 22.99 -7.61 6.86
C ARG A 50 23.09 -7.97 5.37
N GLY A 51 22.15 -7.49 4.55
CA GLY A 51 22.11 -7.75 3.10
C GLY A 51 22.75 -6.66 2.24
N ALA A 52 23.03 -5.49 2.81
CA ALA A 52 23.62 -4.37 2.10
C ALA A 52 25.11 -4.59 1.80
N ARG A 53 25.57 -4.05 0.67
CA ARG A 53 26.98 -4.14 0.25
C ARG A 53 27.88 -3.15 0.96
N ASP A 54 27.33 -1.97 1.26
CA ASP A 54 28.00 -0.88 1.95
C ASP A 54 26.97 0.02 2.67
N THR A 55 27.46 1.10 3.28
CA THR A 55 26.63 2.03 4.04
C THR A 55 25.70 2.88 3.16
N GLU A 56 26.08 3.18 1.92
CA GLU A 56 25.26 3.94 0.97
C GLU A 56 24.11 3.08 0.45
N ASP A 57 24.41 1.83 0.07
CA ASP A 57 23.44 0.82 -0.35
C ASP A 57 22.42 0.53 0.76
N CYS A 58 22.89 0.38 2.00
CA CYS A 58 22.01 0.22 3.16
C CYS A 58 21.03 1.40 3.30
N ARG A 59 21.53 2.63 3.21
CA ARG A 59 20.70 3.85 3.28
C ARG A 59 19.65 3.87 2.19
N LYS A 60 20.04 3.60 0.95
CA LYS A 60 19.15 3.58 -0.21
C LYS A 60 18.05 2.52 -0.06
N LEU A 61 18.41 1.32 0.40
CA LEU A 61 17.45 0.24 0.66
C LEU A 61 16.45 0.61 1.76
N LEU A 62 16.89 1.23 2.84
CA LEU A 62 16.00 1.68 3.92
C LEU A 62 15.01 2.75 3.44
N GLU A 63 15.47 3.71 2.64
CA GLU A 63 14.63 4.75 2.03
C GLU A 63 13.58 4.15 1.09
N MET A 64 13.98 3.24 0.19
CA MET A 64 13.06 2.58 -0.74
C MET A 64 12.01 1.72 -0.04
N LEU A 65 12.30 1.24 1.16
CA LEU A 65 11.39 0.42 1.96
C LEU A 65 10.56 1.25 2.96
N GLY A 66 10.79 2.56 3.05
CA GLY A 66 10.17 3.40 4.09
C GLY A 66 10.51 2.94 5.51
N LEU A 67 11.69 2.32 5.68
CA LEU A 67 12.21 1.86 6.96
C LEU A 67 13.15 2.89 7.60
N THR A 68 13.20 4.09 7.02
CA THR A 68 13.87 5.27 7.60
C THR A 68 13.34 5.54 8.99
N ALA A 69 14.18 6.11 9.83
CA ALA A 69 13.71 6.68 11.09
C ALA A 69 13.04 8.02 10.75
N ASP A 70 11.93 7.95 10.03
CA ASP A 70 10.93 9.00 10.15
C ASP A 70 10.32 8.72 11.52
N GLU A 71 11.04 9.18 12.55
CA GLU A 71 10.44 9.49 13.83
C GLU A 71 9.22 10.32 13.47
N ASP A 72 8.05 9.73 13.69
CA ASP A 72 6.74 10.36 13.73
C ASP A 72 6.84 11.86 13.40
N GLU A 73 6.89 12.22 12.12
CA GLU A 73 6.55 13.59 11.71
C GLU A 73 5.08 13.70 12.07
N GLU A 74 4.88 14.09 13.33
CA GLU A 74 3.89 15.02 13.79
C GLU A 74 2.79 15.14 12.74
N GLY A 75 1.72 14.37 12.95
CA GLY A 75 0.43 14.79 12.44
C GLY A 75 0.16 16.17 13.03
N GLU A 76 0.67 17.19 12.34
CA GLU A 76 0.31 18.59 12.47
C GLU A 76 -1.22 18.59 12.38
N GLU A 77 -1.86 18.64 13.54
CA GLU A 77 -3.30 18.80 13.63
C GLU A 77 -3.60 20.18 13.07
N ASP A 78 -4.02 20.24 11.81
CA ASP A 78 -4.61 21.42 11.18
C ASP A 78 -5.66 21.98 12.17
N PRO A 79 -5.49 23.19 12.75
CA PRO A 79 -6.44 23.70 13.73
C PRO A 79 -7.78 23.93 13.02
N PRO A 80 -8.93 23.55 13.62
CA PRO A 80 -10.22 23.77 12.98
C PRO A 80 -10.46 25.27 12.82
N VAL A 81 -10.55 25.72 11.56
CA VAL A 81 -11.12 27.01 11.21
C VAL A 81 -12.60 27.00 11.61
N SER A 82 -12.89 27.52 12.81
CA SER A 82 -14.25 27.87 13.21
C SER A 82 -14.79 28.94 12.27
N SER A 83 -15.91 28.63 11.61
CA SER A 83 -16.76 29.58 10.86
C SER A 83 -17.61 30.44 11.78
#